data_AF-A0A8S1E8Q9-F1
#
_entry.id   AF-A0A8S1E8Q9-F1
#
_cell.length_a   1.000
_cell.length_b   1.000
_cell.length_c   1.000
_cell.angle_alpha   90.00
_cell.angle_beta   90.00
_cell.angle_gamma   90.00
#
_symmetry.space_group_name_H-M   'P 1'
#
loop_
_entity.id
_entity.type
_entity.pdbx_description
1 polymer ?
#
loop_
_entity_poly.entity_id
_entity_poly.type
_entity_poly.pdbx_seq_one_letter_code
_entity_poly.pdbx_strand_id
1 'polypeptide(L)'
;NDVCLLVLCDKSFSKRLAYSYLEDLSQEFSSQYGRRVNSVARPYSFIEFDTYIQKAKKSFMDSRSRRNLTALNTELQDVQRIMVQNIDDVLQRGTMLSELDSKAQNLSMMSQQYKKDAAYLNSKSFYVKAAAGAIVIFVFILYFWIL
;
A
#
# COMPACT_ATOMS: atom_id res chain seq x y z
N ASN A 1 2.81 -21.51 8.64
CA ASN A 1 4.16 -21.50 8.05
C ASN A 1 4.50 -20.08 7.67
N ASP A 2 5.02 -19.31 8.63
CA ASP A 2 5.22 -17.85 8.52
C ASP A 2 6.59 -17.49 7.92
N VAL A 3 7.06 -18.27 6.95
CA VAL A 3 8.37 -18.07 6.31
C VAL A 3 8.13 -17.66 4.86
N CYS A 4 8.59 -16.48 4.49
CA CYS A 4 8.56 -15.99 3.12
C CYS A 4 9.93 -16.20 2.48
N LEU A 5 9.98 -16.89 1.34
CA LEU A 5 11.18 -17.03 0.53
C LEU A 5 11.08 -16.12 -0.70
N LEU A 6 12.13 -15.33 -0.92
CA LEU A 6 12.20 -14.34 -1.99
C LEU A 6 13.47 -14.55 -2.80
N VAL A 7 13.36 -14.43 -4.12
CA VAL A 7 14.50 -14.45 -5.04
C VAL A 7 14.34 -13.36 -6.09
N LEU A 8 15.45 -12.72 -6.45
CA LEU A 8 15.51 -11.76 -7.56
C LEU A 8 16.41 -12.33 -8.65
N CYS A 9 15.92 -12.32 -9.89
CA CYS A 9 16.62 -12.80 -11.07
C CYS A 9 16.31 -11.92 -12.29
N ASP A 10 17.14 -12.02 -13.32
CA ASP A 10 16.90 -11.33 -14.58
C ASP A 10 15.56 -11.74 -15.19
N LYS A 11 14.94 -10.82 -15.95
CA LYS A 11 13.66 -11.05 -16.63
C LYS A 11 13.70 -12.23 -17.61
N SER A 12 14.87 -12.55 -18.15
CA SER A 12 15.10 -13.68 -19.07
C SER A 12 15.20 -15.03 -18.34
N PHE A 13 15.36 -15.03 -17.02
CA PHE A 13 15.44 -16.25 -16.24
C PHE A 13 14.08 -16.97 -16.19
N SER A 14 14.10 -18.30 -16.29
CA SER A 14 12.86 -19.08 -16.29
C SER A 14 12.16 -18.98 -14.94
N LYS A 15 10.94 -18.43 -14.93
CA LYS A 15 10.08 -18.37 -13.74
C LYS A 15 9.90 -19.74 -13.10
N ARG A 16 9.73 -20.78 -13.92
CA ARG A 16 9.58 -22.16 -13.44
C ARG A 16 10.82 -22.63 -12.66
N LEU A 17 12.02 -22.31 -13.13
CA LEU A 17 13.26 -22.63 -12.41
C LEU A 17 13.37 -21.83 -11.11
N ALA A 18 12.95 -20.56 -11.12
CA ALA A 18 12.94 -19.74 -9.90
C ALA A 18 11.99 -20.31 -8.83
N TYR A 19 10.78 -20.73 -9.20
CA TYR A 19 9.86 -21.37 -8.25
C TYR A 19 10.37 -22.73 -7.78
N SER A 20 10.93 -23.54 -8.69
CA SER A 20 11.55 -24.82 -8.30
C SER A 20 12.69 -24.63 -7.31
N TYR A 21 13.48 -23.57 -7.47
CA TYR A 21 14.54 -23.20 -6.54
C TYR A 21 13.98 -22.77 -5.17
N LEU A 22 12.93 -21.95 -5.15
CA LEU A 22 12.28 -21.53 -3.90
C LEU A 22 11.63 -22.71 -3.16
N GLU A 23 11.07 -23.68 -3.88
CA GLU A 23 10.48 -24.89 -3.30
C GLU A 23 11.55 -25.77 -2.64
N ASP A 24 12.67 -26.01 -3.33
CA ASP A 24 13.82 -26.75 -2.79
C ASP A 24 14.35 -26.09 -1.50
N LEU A 25 14.51 -24.76 -1.50
CA LEU A 25 14.88 -24.01 -0.31
C LEU A 25 13.84 -24.12 0.80
N SER A 26 12.54 -24.05 0.48
CA SER A 26 11.44 -24.12 1.43
C SER A 26 11.44 -25.47 2.18
N GLN A 27 11.61 -26.56 1.44
CA GLN A 27 11.61 -27.91 1.98
C GLN A 27 12.80 -28.14 2.91
N GLU A 28 14.01 -27.78 2.48
CA GLU A 28 15.21 -27.94 3.30
C GLU A 28 15.22 -27.01 4.52
N PHE A 29 14.79 -25.76 4.36
CA PHE A 29 14.68 -24.84 5.48
C PHE A 29 13.65 -25.33 6.51
N SER A 30 12.50 -25.81 6.05
CA SER A 30 11.46 -26.35 6.94
C SER A 30 11.92 -27.62 7.65
N SER A 31 12.66 -28.49 6.95
CA SER A 31 13.25 -29.71 7.50
C SER A 31 14.25 -29.41 8.63
N GLN A 32 15.17 -28.46 8.42
CA GLN A 32 16.23 -28.16 9.38
C GLN A 32 15.84 -27.17 10.49
N TYR A 33 14.98 -26.20 10.16
CA TYR A 33 14.70 -25.04 11.02
C TYR A 33 13.22 -24.81 11.31
N GLY A 34 12.29 -25.51 10.66
CA GLY A 34 10.85 -25.22 10.72
C GLY A 34 10.27 -25.10 12.14
N ARG A 35 10.73 -25.93 13.09
CA ARG A 35 10.30 -25.87 14.50
C ARG A 35 10.92 -24.72 15.30
N ARG A 36 12.08 -24.21 14.86
CA ARG A 36 12.86 -23.17 15.55
C ARG A 36 12.50 -21.76 15.09
N VAL A 37 11.85 -21.60 13.94
CA VAL A 37 11.48 -20.29 13.36
C VAL A 37 10.77 -19.39 14.36
N ASN A 38 9.77 -19.92 15.08
CA ASN A 38 8.97 -19.12 16.02
C ASN A 38 9.67 -18.82 17.35
N SER A 39 10.83 -19.44 17.60
CA SER A 39 11.57 -19.29 18.86
C SER A 39 12.68 -18.25 18.79
N VAL A 40 13.06 -17.80 17.59
CA VAL A 40 14.17 -16.88 17.38
C VAL A 40 13.68 -15.45 17.27
N ALA A 41 14.31 -14.56 18.05
CA ALA A 41 14.04 -13.11 18.01
C ALA A 41 15.16 -12.30 17.33
N ARG A 42 16.33 -12.93 17.11
CA ARG A 42 17.50 -12.25 16.55
C ARG A 42 17.48 -12.28 15.02
N PRO A 43 17.79 -11.16 14.35
CA PRO A 43 18.03 -11.14 12.91
C PRO A 43 19.13 -12.16 12.53
N TYR A 44 18.97 -12.81 11.37
CA TYR A 44 19.94 -13.76 10.82
C TYR A 44 20.29 -14.95 11.72
N SER A 45 19.37 -15.39 12.58
CA SER A 45 19.56 -16.56 13.44
C SER A 45 19.86 -17.88 12.70
N PHE A 46 19.65 -17.92 11.37
CA PHE A 46 19.87 -19.08 10.51
C PHE A 46 20.92 -18.83 9.42
N ILE A 47 21.91 -17.97 9.68
CA ILE A 47 22.94 -17.60 8.69
C ILE A 47 23.72 -18.80 8.12
N GLU A 48 23.83 -19.90 8.87
CA GLU A 48 24.49 -21.13 8.43
C GLU A 48 23.81 -21.75 7.20
N PHE A 49 22.51 -21.50 7.01
CA PHE A 49 21.75 -21.94 5.84
C PHE A 49 22.24 -21.31 4.53
N ASP A 50 23.01 -20.20 4.58
CA ASP A 50 23.60 -19.59 3.39
C ASP A 50 24.46 -20.58 2.59
N THR A 51 25.15 -21.51 3.28
CA THR A 51 25.94 -22.55 2.61
C THR A 51 25.07 -23.40 1.66
N TYR A 52 23.87 -23.75 2.11
CA TYR A 52 22.91 -24.50 1.30
C TYR A 52 22.36 -23.63 0.16
N ILE A 53 21.98 -22.38 0.45
CA ILE A 53 21.51 -21.40 -0.55
C ILE A 53 22.53 -21.28 -1.70
N GLN A 54 23.81 -21.10 -1.40
CA GLN A 54 24.86 -20.95 -2.40
C GLN A 54 25.05 -22.22 -3.25
N LYS A 55 24.96 -23.40 -2.61
CA LYS A 55 25.06 -24.70 -3.29
C LYS A 55 23.89 -24.91 -4.25
N ALA A 56 22.66 -24.70 -3.75
CA ALA A 56 21.44 -24.79 -4.55
C ALA A 56 21.51 -23.79 -5.71
N LYS A 57 21.85 -22.53 -5.44
CA LYS A 57 21.99 -21.49 -6.48
C LYS A 57 22.91 -21.93 -7.63
N LYS A 58 24.11 -22.44 -7.32
CA LYS A 58 25.03 -22.96 -8.35
C LYS A 58 24.42 -24.11 -9.15
N SER A 59 23.74 -25.03 -8.47
CA SER A 59 23.05 -26.16 -9.11
C SER A 59 21.97 -25.70 -10.08
N PHE A 60 21.15 -24.71 -9.74
CA PHE A 60 20.07 -24.22 -10.61
C PHE A 60 20.57 -23.29 -11.74
N MET A 61 21.74 -22.67 -11.56
CA MET A 61 22.39 -21.85 -12.57
C MET A 61 23.12 -22.67 -13.65
N ASP A 62 23.69 -23.83 -13.30
CA ASP A 62 24.44 -24.65 -14.25
C ASP A 62 23.53 -25.29 -15.31
N SER A 63 23.78 -25.00 -16.58
CA SER A 63 23.00 -25.56 -17.70
C SER A 63 23.17 -27.08 -17.86
N ARG A 64 24.21 -27.68 -17.28
CA ARG A 64 24.43 -29.14 -17.35
C ARG A 64 23.56 -29.91 -16.36
N SER A 65 23.41 -29.41 -15.13
CA SER A 65 22.50 -29.98 -14.12
C SER A 65 21.03 -29.82 -14.51
N ARG A 66 20.67 -28.76 -15.27
CA ARG A 66 19.31 -28.52 -15.76
C ARG A 66 18.73 -29.70 -16.54
N ARG A 67 19.53 -30.44 -17.33
CA ARG A 67 19.03 -31.61 -18.08
C ARG A 67 18.56 -32.74 -17.15
N ASN A 68 19.22 -32.96 -16.02
CA ASN A 68 18.76 -33.91 -15.01
C ASN A 68 17.57 -33.36 -14.21
N LEU A 69 17.57 -32.06 -13.92
CA LEU A 69 16.49 -31.43 -13.15
C LEU A 69 15.17 -31.42 -13.92
N THR A 70 15.19 -31.25 -15.25
CA THR A 70 14.01 -31.28 -16.14
C THR A 70 13.32 -32.65 -16.12
N ALA A 71 14.07 -33.75 -15.97
CA ALA A 71 13.51 -35.10 -15.86
C ALA A 71 12.85 -35.37 -14.49
N LEU A 72 13.35 -34.73 -13.41
CA LEU A 72 12.72 -34.73 -12.08
C LEU A 72 11.56 -33.73 -11.97
N ASN A 73 11.42 -32.82 -12.94
CA ASN A 73 10.52 -31.68 -12.92
C ASN A 73 9.09 -32.00 -13.40
N THR A 74 8.79 -33.23 -13.75
CA THR A 74 7.48 -33.64 -14.30
C THR A 74 6.31 -33.35 -13.36
N GLU A 75 6.57 -33.04 -12.08
CA GLU A 75 5.56 -32.64 -11.06
C GLU A 75 5.23 -31.14 -10.98
N LEU A 76 5.98 -30.23 -11.63
CA LEU A 76 5.66 -28.78 -11.60
C LEU A 76 4.64 -28.38 -12.68
N GLN A 77 3.47 -29.02 -12.71
CA GLN A 77 2.36 -28.61 -13.59
C GLN A 77 1.62 -27.34 -13.10
N ASP A 78 1.75 -26.97 -11.82
CA ASP A 78 0.90 -25.93 -11.21
C ASP A 78 1.47 -24.50 -11.14
N VAL A 79 2.58 -24.21 -11.84
CA VAL A 79 3.17 -22.85 -11.87
C VAL A 79 2.25 -21.82 -12.57
N GLN A 80 1.22 -22.25 -13.30
CA GLN A 80 0.32 -21.38 -14.05
C GLN A 80 -0.62 -20.52 -13.18
N ARG A 81 -0.80 -20.82 -11.88
CA ARG A 81 -1.74 -20.08 -11.01
C ARG A 81 -1.11 -18.94 -10.22
N ILE A 82 0.07 -18.45 -10.61
CA ILE A 82 0.82 -17.45 -9.84
C ILE A 82 0.58 -16.04 -10.41
N MET A 83 0.15 -15.14 -9.53
CA MET A 83 -0.13 -13.74 -9.86
C MET A 83 1.16 -12.98 -10.15
N VAL A 84 1.21 -12.26 -11.27
CA VAL A 84 2.31 -11.36 -11.64
C VAL A 84 1.82 -9.93 -11.49
N GLN A 85 2.39 -9.17 -10.56
CA GLN A 85 2.08 -7.75 -10.35
C GLN A 85 3.37 -6.92 -10.42
N ASN A 86 3.26 -5.63 -10.74
CA ASN A 86 4.40 -4.72 -10.63
C ASN A 86 4.71 -4.47 -9.14
N ILE A 87 6.00 -4.33 -8.82
CA ILE A 87 6.42 -4.08 -7.44
C ILE A 87 5.90 -2.75 -6.89
N ASP A 88 5.74 -1.73 -7.76
CA ASP A 88 5.19 -0.42 -7.37
C ASP A 88 3.74 -0.52 -6.89
N ASP A 89 2.92 -1.36 -7.54
CA ASP A 89 1.53 -1.60 -7.17
C ASP A 89 1.42 -2.30 -5.80
N VAL A 90 2.40 -3.15 -5.46
CA VAL A 90 2.47 -3.84 -4.16
C VAL A 90 2.94 -2.90 -3.04
N LEU A 91 3.91 -2.02 -3.33
CA LEU A 91 4.43 -1.05 -2.35
C LEU A 91 3.40 0.04 -2.00
N GLN A 92 2.61 0.49 -2.97
CA GLN A 92 1.60 1.53 -2.75
C GLN A 92 0.41 1.07 -1.89
N ARG A 93 0.20 -0.24 -1.74
CA ARG A 93 -0.87 -0.78 -0.88
C ARG A 93 -0.67 -0.44 0.61
N GLY A 94 0.52 0.03 1.01
CA GLY A 94 0.81 0.55 2.36
C GLY A 94 0.73 2.08 2.51
N THR A 95 0.72 2.86 1.42
CA THR A 95 0.83 4.34 1.48
C THR A 95 -0.46 5.07 1.12
N MET A 96 -1.38 4.45 0.37
CA MET A 96 -2.60 5.13 -0.08
C MET A 96 -3.61 5.44 1.05
N LEU A 97 -3.56 4.75 2.19
CA LEU A 97 -4.48 5.01 3.31
C LEU A 97 -4.17 6.37 4.00
N SER A 98 -2.90 6.72 4.14
CA SER A 98 -2.49 7.97 4.81
C SER A 98 -2.78 9.21 3.97
N GLU A 99 -2.70 9.09 2.64
CA GLU A 99 -3.01 10.20 1.74
C GLU A 99 -4.53 10.45 1.62
N LEU A 100 -5.34 9.38 1.69
CA LEU A 100 -6.80 9.48 1.70
C LEU A 100 -7.31 10.13 2.99
N ASP A 101 -6.78 9.76 4.16
CA ASP A 101 -7.17 10.37 5.45
C ASP A 101 -6.79 11.85 5.50
N SER A 102 -5.58 12.20 5.06
CA SER A 102 -5.12 13.61 4.98
C SER A 102 -5.98 14.46 4.04
N LYS A 103 -6.29 13.95 2.84
CA LYS A 103 -7.16 14.68 1.88
C LYS A 103 -8.60 14.80 2.40
N ALA A 104 -9.14 13.76 3.03
CA ALA A 104 -10.48 13.79 3.61
C ALA A 104 -10.57 14.77 4.80
N GLN A 105 -9.55 14.79 5.67
CA GLN A 105 -9.46 15.75 6.78
C GLN A 105 -9.38 17.19 6.29
N ASN A 106 -8.57 17.46 5.26
CA ASN A 106 -8.46 18.80 4.66
C ASN A 106 -9.80 19.24 4.03
N LEU A 107 -10.46 18.37 3.25
CA LEU A 107 -11.78 18.65 2.69
C LEU A 107 -12.85 18.92 3.77
N SER A 108 -12.83 18.14 4.85
CA SER A 108 -13.75 18.31 5.97
C SER A 108 -13.53 19.64 6.70
N MET A 109 -12.26 19.99 6.93
CA MET A 109 -11.86 21.27 7.55
C MET A 109 -12.29 22.46 6.69
N MET A 110 -11.99 22.44 5.38
CA MET A 110 -12.41 23.48 4.44
C MET A 110 -13.94 23.59 4.36
N SER A 111 -14.66 22.46 4.33
CA SER A 111 -16.13 22.45 4.32
C SER A 111 -16.72 23.05 5.59
N GLN A 112 -16.14 22.78 6.76
CA GLN A 112 -16.57 23.41 8.01
C GLN A 112 -16.27 24.91 8.03
N GLN A 113 -15.12 25.33 7.48
CA GLN A 113 -14.77 26.74 7.38
C GLN A 113 -15.74 27.48 6.46
N TYR A 114 -16.01 26.96 5.25
CA TYR A 114 -17.00 27.55 4.34
C TYR A 114 -18.40 27.63 4.97
N LYS A 115 -18.82 26.60 5.74
CA LYS A 115 -20.08 26.63 6.47
C LYS A 115 -20.13 27.76 7.52
N LYS A 116 -19.04 27.94 8.28
CA LYS A 116 -18.92 29.02 9.28
C LYS A 116 -18.90 30.40 8.63
N ASP A 117 -18.13 30.57 7.56
CA ASP A 117 -18.01 31.82 6.83
C ASP A 117 -19.35 32.22 6.19
N ALA A 118 -20.06 31.27 5.58
CA ALA A 118 -21.40 31.51 5.03
C ALA A 118 -22.42 31.90 6.12
N ALA A 119 -22.39 31.25 7.28
CA ALA A 119 -23.29 31.57 8.40
C ALA A 119 -22.99 32.97 9.00
N TYR A 120 -21.72 33.32 9.12
CA TYR A 120 -21.27 34.64 9.56
C TYR A 120 -21.67 35.74 8.58
N LEU A 121 -21.44 35.52 7.28
CA LEU A 121 -21.84 36.46 6.22
C LEU A 121 -23.36 36.64 6.16
N ASN A 122 -24.14 35.57 6.34
CA ASN A 122 -25.61 35.66 6.34
C ASN A 122 -26.13 36.50 7.51
N SER A 123 -25.57 36.28 8.71
CA SER A 123 -25.93 37.05 9.91
C SER A 123 -25.60 38.54 9.74
N LYS A 124 -24.38 38.85 9.29
CA LYS A 124 -23.95 40.23 9.05
C LYS A 124 -24.79 40.91 7.97
N SER A 125 -25.10 40.20 6.88
CA SER A 125 -25.89 40.73 5.77
C SER A 125 -27.32 41.08 6.18
N PHE A 126 -27.92 40.30 7.10
CA PHE A 126 -29.24 40.61 7.63
C PHE A 126 -29.25 41.93 8.41
N TYR A 127 -28.29 42.15 9.32
CA TYR A 127 -28.17 43.40 10.07
C TYR A 127 -27.94 44.61 9.17
N VAL A 128 -27.07 44.49 8.16
CA VAL A 128 -26.79 45.59 7.22
C VAL A 128 -28.05 45.92 6.40
N LYS A 129 -28.78 44.92 5.90
CA LYS A 129 -30.04 45.13 5.17
C LYS A 129 -31.13 45.75 6.05
N ALA A 130 -31.25 45.32 7.30
CA ALA A 130 -32.22 45.87 8.25
C ALA A 130 -31.92 47.34 8.59
N ALA A 131 -30.65 47.69 8.83
CA ALA A 131 -30.25 49.06 9.10
C ALA A 131 -30.52 49.99 7.90
N ALA A 132 -30.21 49.55 6.68
CA ALA A 132 -30.51 50.31 5.47
C ALA A 132 -32.03 50.54 5.29
N GLY A 133 -32.85 49.50 5.54
CA GLY A 133 -34.31 49.62 5.51
C GLY A 133 -34.86 50.60 6.54
N ALA A 134 -34.33 50.58 7.76
CA ALA A 134 -34.74 51.51 8.82
C ALA A 134 -34.44 52.98 8.49
N ILE A 135 -33.29 53.26 7.86
CA ILE A 135 -32.93 54.62 7.42
C ILE A 135 -33.92 55.12 6.36
N VAL A 136 -34.27 54.29 5.37
CA VAL A 136 -35.24 54.67 4.33
C VAL A 136 -36.62 54.97 4.94
N ILE A 137 -37.09 54.11 5.86
CA ILE A 137 -38.36 54.32 6.57
C ILE A 137 -38.33 55.63 7.39
N PHE A 138 -37.23 55.88 8.09
CA PHE A 138 -37.06 57.09 8.90
C PHE A 138 -37.14 58.37 8.05
N VAL A 139 -36.43 58.41 6.92
CA VAL A 139 -36.49 59.54 5.98
C VAL A 139 -37.91 59.72 5.42
N PHE A 140 -38.61 58.62 5.11
CA PHE A 140 -39.98 58.68 4.60
C PHE A 140 -40.96 59.26 5.63
N ILE A 141 -40.82 58.88 6.90
CA ILE A 141 -41.63 59.43 8.00
C ILE A 141 -41.34 60.92 8.19
N LEU A 142 -40.07 61.34 8.19
CA LEU A 142 -39.71 62.75 8.32
C LEU A 142 -40.25 63.60 7.16
N TYR A 143 -40.18 63.08 5.93
CA TYR A 143 -40.73 63.76 4.76
C TYR A 143 -42.25 63.98 4.90
N PHE A 144 -42.99 62.95 5.32
CA PHE A 144 -44.44 63.03 5.50
C PHE A 144 -44.86 63.89 6.70
N TRP A 145 -44.00 64.07 7.71
CA TRP A 145 -44.30 64.91 8.88
C TRP A 145 -44.01 66.41 8.63
N ILE A 146 -43.09 66.72 7.72
CA ILE A 146 -42.70 68.08 7.34
C ILE A 146 -43.59 68.68 6.25
N LEU A 147 -44.14 67.85 5.36
CA LEU A 147 -45.03 68.25 4.27
C LEU A 147 -46.50 68.23 4.71
#